data_AF-A0A1X6MZI5-F1
#
_entry.id   AF-A0A1X6MZI5-F1
#
_cell.length_a   1.000
_cell.length_b   1.000
_cell.length_c   1.000
_cell.angle_alpha   90.00
_cell.angle_beta   90.00
_cell.angle_gamma   90.00
#
_symmetry.space_group_name_H-M   'P 1'
#
loop_
_entity.id
_entity.type
_entity.pdbx_description
1 polymer ?
#
loop_
_entity_poly.entity_id
_entity_poly.type
_entity_poly.pdbx_seq_one_letter_code
_entity_poly.pdbx_strand_id
1 'polypeptide(L)'
;MSTLDSFISSSTSRPPPECIATSQEIRDRGSTFVATIYPAASLKEARAAVAHVKNIVHRAKPASHEVAAWRCMVLRPGKTGLEGPDDFELQTGCQDDGEQHGGGKVLRAMQDEGILDAAVVVSRWYGGIMLGPDRFAHFETCAREVCRKFRLKDEIAGLIATLSTLDATLDTLRSQLAQLTAESTPLESRMPTETKASSSQKKKRDYSELQESLDISKAKRLVTARENESKVVRNALQKKRGQAA
;
A
#
# COMPACT_ATOMS: atom_id res chain seq x y z
N MET A 1 24.25 32.85 6.19
CA MET A 1 24.76 31.65 5.49
C MET A 1 24.21 30.40 6.18
N SER A 2 23.05 29.87 5.77
CA SER A 2 22.48 28.66 6.39
C SER A 2 21.57 27.90 5.42
N THR A 3 22.06 27.58 4.21
CA THR A 3 21.24 26.95 3.17
C THR A 3 21.59 25.49 2.93
N LEU A 4 22.77 25.03 3.33
CA LEU A 4 23.24 23.65 3.10
C LEU A 4 22.87 22.71 4.25
N ASP A 5 23.11 23.10 5.51
CA ASP A 5 22.84 22.22 6.66
C ASP A 5 21.34 21.92 6.85
N SER A 6 20.46 22.87 6.55
CA SER A 6 19.01 22.64 6.59
C SER A 6 18.55 21.67 5.49
N PHE A 7 19.17 21.74 4.30
CA PHE A 7 18.89 20.84 3.18
C PHE A 7 19.44 19.43 3.41
N ILE A 8 20.61 19.33 4.07
CA ILE A 8 21.20 18.05 4.49
C ILE A 8 20.35 17.44 5.62
N SER A 9 19.90 18.25 6.59
CA SER A 9 19.05 17.80 7.70
C SER A 9 17.68 17.31 7.21
N SER A 10 17.07 17.97 6.22
CA SER A 10 15.82 17.51 5.60
C SER A 10 16.01 16.27 4.73
N SER A 11 17.19 16.10 4.10
CA SER A 11 17.53 14.86 3.39
C SER A 11 17.72 13.65 4.31
N THR A 12 18.02 13.90 5.59
CA THR A 12 18.21 12.87 6.64
C THR A 12 16.90 12.51 7.34
N SER A 13 15.80 13.26 7.13
CA SER A 13 14.50 12.98 7.77
C SER A 13 13.64 11.97 7.03
N ARG A 14 14.09 11.45 5.88
CA ARG A 14 13.29 10.47 5.14
C ARG A 14 13.27 9.16 5.92
N PRO A 15 12.07 8.61 6.22
CA PRO A 15 11.99 7.34 6.93
C PRO A 15 12.73 6.26 6.12
N PRO A 16 13.36 5.29 6.81
CA PRO A 16 14.03 4.20 6.13
C PRO A 16 13.03 3.42 5.25
N PRO A 17 13.49 2.82 4.14
CA PRO A 17 12.63 1.98 3.31
C PRO A 17 11.98 0.87 4.13
N GLU A 18 10.64 0.82 4.12
CA GLU A 18 9.87 -0.20 4.85
C GLU A 18 9.60 -1.40 3.94
N CYS A 19 9.90 -2.60 4.45
CA CYS A 19 9.63 -3.84 3.72
C CYS A 19 8.14 -4.19 3.82
N ILE A 20 7.48 -4.33 2.66
CA ILE A 20 6.05 -4.64 2.61
C ILE A 20 5.82 -6.15 2.66
N ALA A 21 6.68 -6.93 2.02
CA ALA A 21 6.56 -8.39 2.04
C ALA A 21 7.91 -9.07 1.86
N THR A 22 8.02 -10.25 2.48
CA THR A 22 9.15 -11.17 2.34
C THR A 22 8.64 -12.50 1.77
N SER A 23 9.40 -13.12 0.86
CA SER A 23 9.07 -14.45 0.33
C SER A 23 9.30 -15.53 1.38
N GLN A 24 8.81 -16.74 1.10
CA GLN A 24 9.34 -17.91 1.78
C GLN A 24 10.81 -18.11 1.41
N GLU A 25 11.56 -18.67 2.34
CA GLU A 25 12.96 -19.00 2.15
C GLU A 25 13.07 -20.27 1.29
N ILE A 26 13.78 -20.19 0.17
CA ILE A 26 14.12 -21.35 -0.65
C ILE A 26 15.53 -21.80 -0.29
N ARG A 27 15.70 -23.10 -0.01
CA ARG A 27 17.00 -23.74 0.20
C ARG A 27 17.28 -24.76 -0.90
N ASP A 28 18.44 -24.67 -1.54
CA ASP A 28 18.90 -25.62 -2.55
C ASP A 28 20.42 -25.78 -2.47
N ARG A 29 20.90 -27.01 -2.26
CA ARG A 29 22.33 -27.38 -2.21
C ARG A 29 23.17 -26.41 -1.37
N GLY A 30 22.66 -26.09 -0.17
CA GLY A 30 23.28 -25.18 0.80
C GLY A 30 23.10 -23.69 0.50
N SER A 31 22.62 -23.32 -0.69
CA SER A 31 22.26 -21.94 -1.02
C SER A 31 20.89 -21.57 -0.49
N THR A 32 20.73 -20.32 -0.06
CA THR A 32 19.46 -19.78 0.45
C THR A 32 19.05 -18.57 -0.37
N PHE A 33 17.76 -18.46 -0.70
CA PHE A 33 17.16 -17.34 -1.41
C PHE A 33 15.98 -16.77 -0.62
N VAL A 34 15.96 -15.45 -0.49
CA VAL A 34 14.83 -14.71 0.11
C VAL A 34 14.62 -13.44 -0.69
N ALA A 35 13.37 -13.17 -1.11
CA ALA A 35 13.01 -11.90 -1.70
C ALA A 35 12.35 -10.97 -0.67
N THR A 36 12.60 -9.68 -0.82
CA THR A 36 11.93 -8.59 -0.13
C THR A 36 11.44 -7.57 -1.15
N ILE A 37 10.31 -6.91 -0.88
CA ILE A 37 9.76 -5.86 -1.74
C ILE A 37 9.49 -4.58 -0.95
N TYR A 38 9.86 -3.45 -1.55
CA TYR A 38 9.78 -2.12 -0.98
C TYR A 38 9.00 -1.19 -1.92
N PRO A 39 8.16 -0.28 -1.41
CA PRO A 39 7.59 0.80 -2.20
C PRO A 39 8.70 1.71 -2.72
N ALA A 40 8.62 2.09 -3.99
CA ALA A 40 9.57 2.98 -4.62
C ALA A 40 8.89 3.73 -5.77
N ALA A 41 8.53 4.99 -5.55
CA ALA A 41 7.94 5.88 -6.56
C ALA A 41 9.00 6.55 -7.45
N SER A 42 10.29 6.27 -7.23
CA SER A 42 11.37 6.83 -8.04
C SER A 42 12.59 5.92 -8.06
N LEU A 43 13.45 6.11 -9.06
CA LEU A 43 14.74 5.42 -9.14
C LEU A 43 15.62 5.64 -7.90
N LYS A 44 15.53 6.84 -7.30
CA LYS A 44 16.26 7.17 -6.07
C LYS A 44 15.79 6.31 -4.90
N GLU A 45 14.49 6.11 -4.76
CA GLU A 45 13.90 5.24 -3.73
C GLU A 45 14.23 3.78 -3.97
N ALA A 46 14.14 3.30 -5.21
CA ALA A 46 14.50 1.94 -5.56
C ALA A 46 15.97 1.63 -5.19
N ARG A 47 16.90 2.53 -5.54
CA ARG A 47 18.31 2.40 -5.15
C ARG A 47 18.51 2.49 -3.64
N ALA A 48 17.76 3.35 -2.95
CA ALA A 48 17.82 3.44 -1.50
C ALA A 48 17.33 2.15 -0.82
N ALA A 49 16.29 1.49 -1.35
CA ALA A 49 15.82 0.20 -0.87
C ALA A 49 16.88 -0.90 -1.03
N VAL A 50 17.50 -1.00 -2.22
CA VAL A 50 18.60 -1.96 -2.46
C VAL A 50 19.77 -1.72 -1.49
N ALA A 51 20.19 -0.46 -1.32
CA ALA A 51 21.25 -0.10 -0.40
C ALA A 51 20.86 -0.37 1.07
N HIS A 52 19.60 -0.17 1.44
CA HIS A 52 19.08 -0.46 2.77
C HIS A 52 19.14 -1.96 3.07
N VAL A 53 18.71 -2.82 2.13
CA VAL A 53 18.82 -4.27 2.28
C VAL A 53 20.28 -4.69 2.51
N LYS A 54 21.17 -4.25 1.62
CA LYS A 54 22.59 -4.63 1.64
C LYS A 54 23.33 -4.15 2.90
N ASN A 55 23.13 -2.89 3.28
CA ASN A 55 23.96 -2.23 4.30
C ASN A 55 23.34 -2.22 5.71
N ILE A 56 22.02 -2.38 5.82
CA ILE A 56 21.28 -2.30 7.09
C ILE A 56 20.66 -3.65 7.42
N VAL A 57 19.77 -4.17 6.57
CA VAL A 57 19.01 -5.40 6.86
C VAL A 57 19.94 -6.61 6.96
N HIS A 58 20.85 -6.78 6.00
CA HIS A 58 21.80 -7.89 5.97
C HIS A 58 23.16 -7.56 6.57
N ARG A 59 23.28 -6.45 7.31
CA ARG A 59 24.55 -6.05 7.93
C ARG A 59 25.15 -7.14 8.82
N ALA A 60 24.31 -7.80 9.62
CA ALA A 60 24.76 -8.85 10.55
C ALA A 60 25.13 -10.15 9.84
N LYS A 61 24.50 -10.45 8.70
CA LYS A 61 24.76 -11.65 7.90
C LYS A 61 24.68 -11.29 6.40
N PRO A 62 25.76 -10.74 5.83
CA PRO A 62 25.75 -10.28 4.44
C PRO A 62 25.36 -11.40 3.48
N ALA A 63 24.47 -11.10 2.54
CA ALA A 63 24.21 -11.99 1.41
C ALA A 63 25.43 -12.01 0.48
N SER A 64 25.61 -13.12 -0.23
CA SER A 64 26.63 -13.22 -1.27
C SER A 64 26.27 -12.34 -2.47
N HIS A 65 24.97 -12.25 -2.78
CA HIS A 65 24.45 -11.47 -3.90
C HIS A 65 23.10 -10.85 -3.55
N GLU A 66 22.94 -9.57 -3.88
CA GLU A 66 21.70 -8.79 -3.75
C GLU A 66 21.16 -8.46 -5.15
N VAL A 67 20.43 -9.40 -5.75
CA VAL A 67 19.85 -9.23 -7.07
C VAL A 67 18.61 -8.35 -6.96
N ALA A 68 18.48 -7.30 -7.77
CA ALA A 68 17.36 -6.38 -7.65
C ALA A 68 16.73 -6.01 -8.99
N ALA A 69 15.46 -5.62 -8.95
CA ALA A 69 14.76 -4.95 -10.04
C ALA A 69 13.75 -3.95 -9.51
N TRP A 70 13.40 -2.97 -10.34
CA TRP A 70 12.42 -1.94 -9.99
C TRP A 70 11.63 -1.48 -11.20
N ARG A 71 10.42 -1.00 -10.93
CA ARG A 71 9.51 -0.39 -11.90
C ARG A 71 8.84 0.79 -11.22
N CYS A 72 9.10 2.01 -11.68
CA CYS A 72 8.59 3.25 -11.07
C CYS A 72 7.88 4.08 -12.13
N MET A 73 6.63 4.44 -11.86
CA MET A 73 5.89 5.41 -12.66
C MET A 73 6.27 6.80 -12.19
N VAL A 74 7.02 7.54 -13.00
CA VAL A 74 7.56 8.84 -12.63
C VAL A 74 6.98 9.95 -13.49
N LEU A 75 6.86 11.13 -12.91
CA LEU A 75 6.42 12.32 -13.63
C LEU A 75 7.51 12.77 -14.63
N ARG A 76 7.13 12.98 -15.89
CA ARG A 76 8.04 13.50 -16.91
C ARG A 76 8.52 14.91 -16.55
N PRO A 77 9.78 15.27 -16.85
CA PRO A 77 10.28 16.61 -16.60
C PRO A 77 9.42 17.68 -17.26
N GLY A 78 9.06 18.72 -16.50
CA GLY A 78 8.23 19.83 -16.99
C GLY A 78 6.73 19.53 -17.07
N LYS A 79 6.28 18.35 -16.67
CA LYS A 79 4.86 18.01 -16.56
C LYS A 79 4.32 18.22 -15.16
N THR A 80 3.00 18.39 -15.04
CA THR A 80 2.33 18.67 -13.77
C THR A 80 1.67 17.43 -13.17
N GLY A 81 1.39 16.41 -13.99
CA GLY A 81 0.69 15.19 -13.59
C GLY A 81 -0.83 15.33 -13.63
N LEU A 82 -1.35 16.49 -14.05
CA LEU A 82 -2.77 16.80 -14.10
C LEU A 82 -3.34 16.70 -15.54
N GLU A 83 -2.50 16.72 -16.56
CA GLU A 83 -2.92 16.72 -17.97
C GLU A 83 -3.31 15.33 -18.48
N GLY A 84 -2.95 14.28 -17.74
CA GLY A 84 -3.34 12.90 -18.04
C GLY A 84 -2.19 11.90 -17.94
N PRO A 85 -2.39 10.66 -18.42
CA PRO A 85 -1.41 9.58 -18.32
C PRO A 85 -0.09 9.89 -19.05
N ASP A 86 -0.16 10.69 -20.11
CA ASP A 86 1.03 11.13 -20.85
C ASP A 86 1.96 11.99 -19.99
N ASP A 87 1.55 12.52 -18.85
CA ASP A 87 2.49 13.23 -17.98
C ASP A 87 3.50 12.30 -17.30
N PHE A 88 3.29 10.99 -17.37
CA PHE A 88 4.10 9.99 -16.68
C PHE A 88 4.90 9.13 -17.65
N GLU A 89 6.02 8.61 -17.18
CA GLU A 89 6.82 7.60 -17.86
C GLU A 89 7.17 6.45 -16.92
N LEU A 90 7.29 5.26 -17.48
CA LEU A 90 7.69 4.08 -16.73
C LEU A 90 9.22 3.94 -16.78
N GLN A 91 9.89 4.19 -15.65
CA GLN A 91 11.30 3.89 -15.48
C GLN A 91 11.47 2.49 -14.89
N THR A 92 12.18 1.63 -15.60
CA THR A 92 12.49 0.26 -15.13
C THR A 92 14.00 0.02 -15.12
N GLY A 93 14.46 -0.91 -14.29
CA GLY A 93 15.85 -1.30 -14.25
C GLY A 93 16.08 -2.52 -13.38
N CYS A 94 17.28 -3.06 -13.45
CA CYS A 94 17.71 -4.20 -12.64
C CYS A 94 19.20 -4.14 -12.32
N GLN A 95 19.60 -4.94 -11.34
CA GLN A 95 20.98 -5.10 -10.87
C GLN A 95 21.23 -6.57 -10.54
N ASP A 96 22.29 -7.14 -11.11
CA ASP A 96 22.63 -8.56 -10.96
C ASP A 96 23.50 -8.87 -9.74
N ASP A 97 24.28 -7.90 -9.22
CA ASP A 97 25.22 -8.07 -8.09
C ASP A 97 26.09 -9.35 -8.16
N GLY A 98 26.65 -9.67 -9.34
CA GLY A 98 27.48 -10.85 -9.57
C GLY A 98 26.72 -12.09 -10.05
N GLU A 99 25.39 -12.10 -9.96
CA GLU A 99 24.50 -13.14 -10.50
C GLU A 99 24.01 -12.76 -11.89
N GLN A 100 24.90 -12.85 -12.89
CA GLN A 100 24.58 -12.45 -14.27
C GLN A 100 23.22 -13.00 -14.73
N HIS A 101 22.38 -12.12 -15.27
CA HIS A 101 21.01 -12.35 -15.73
C HIS A 101 19.95 -12.54 -14.63
N GLY A 102 20.32 -12.54 -13.35
CA GLY A 102 19.39 -12.67 -12.23
C GLY A 102 18.42 -11.50 -12.15
N GLY A 103 18.90 -10.27 -12.29
CA GLY A 103 18.10 -9.05 -12.20
C GLY A 103 17.04 -8.99 -13.30
N GLY A 104 17.36 -9.47 -14.50
CA GLY A 104 16.39 -9.61 -15.60
C GLY A 104 15.26 -10.59 -15.27
N LYS A 105 15.53 -11.67 -14.53
CA LYS A 105 14.49 -12.62 -14.06
C LYS A 105 13.57 -11.99 -13.04
N VAL A 106 14.13 -11.24 -12.09
CA VAL A 106 13.34 -10.50 -11.09
C VAL A 106 12.47 -9.44 -11.79
N LEU A 107 13.03 -8.68 -12.73
CA LEU A 107 12.28 -7.67 -13.49
C LEU A 107 11.13 -8.30 -14.29
N ARG A 108 11.38 -9.44 -14.96
CA ARG A 108 10.34 -10.17 -15.67
C ARG A 108 9.22 -10.62 -14.74
N ALA A 109 9.54 -11.16 -13.57
CA ALA A 109 8.54 -11.55 -12.58
C ALA A 109 7.67 -10.34 -12.14
N MET A 110 8.28 -9.16 -11.96
CA MET A 110 7.53 -7.94 -11.66
C MET A 110 6.61 -7.50 -12.82
N GLN A 111 7.05 -7.67 -14.07
CA GLN A 111 6.23 -7.36 -15.25
C GLN A 111 5.05 -8.32 -15.37
N ASP A 112 5.29 -9.63 -15.23
CA ASP A 112 4.27 -10.67 -15.31
C ASP A 112 3.18 -10.50 -14.23
N GLU A 113 3.57 -10.08 -13.01
CA GLU A 113 2.63 -9.80 -11.91
C GLU A 113 2.08 -8.35 -11.93
N GLY A 114 2.45 -7.54 -12.91
CA GLY A 114 1.92 -6.18 -13.10
C GLY A 114 2.34 -5.16 -12.03
N ILE A 115 3.47 -5.37 -11.35
CA ILE A 115 3.89 -4.53 -10.21
C ILE A 115 4.53 -3.21 -10.67
N LEU A 116 4.04 -2.11 -10.12
CA LEU A 116 4.56 -0.75 -10.30
C LEU A 116 4.89 -0.12 -8.95
N ASP A 117 5.64 0.98 -8.99
CA ASP A 117 6.09 1.78 -7.86
C ASP A 117 6.71 0.96 -6.73
N ALA A 118 7.54 0.00 -7.12
CA ALA A 118 8.21 -0.90 -6.19
C ALA A 118 9.60 -1.31 -6.66
N ALA A 119 10.42 -1.74 -5.70
CA ALA A 119 11.69 -2.40 -5.91
C ALA A 119 11.68 -3.76 -5.21
N VAL A 120 12.08 -4.81 -5.93
CA VAL A 120 12.26 -6.16 -5.40
C VAL A 120 13.75 -6.42 -5.28
N VAL A 121 14.17 -6.94 -4.12
CA VAL A 121 15.52 -7.42 -3.87
C VAL A 121 15.44 -8.90 -3.52
N VAL A 122 16.15 -9.74 -4.26
CA VAL A 122 16.30 -11.17 -3.99
C VAL A 122 17.74 -11.44 -3.55
N SER A 123 17.86 -11.77 -2.28
CA SER A 123 19.11 -11.99 -1.60
C SER A 123 19.47 -13.47 -1.65
N ARG A 124 20.69 -13.77 -2.11
CA ARG A 124 21.23 -15.13 -2.15
C ARG A 124 22.41 -15.25 -1.19
N TRP A 125 22.37 -16.23 -0.30
CA TRP A 125 23.54 -16.73 0.43
C TRP A 125 24.09 -17.96 -0.29
N TYR A 126 25.33 -17.89 -0.77
CA TYR A 126 25.97 -18.98 -1.51
C TYR A 126 26.34 -20.14 -0.58
N GLY A 127 25.95 -21.36 -0.96
CA GLY A 127 26.15 -22.58 -0.16
C GLY A 127 27.42 -23.37 -0.44
N GLY A 128 28.29 -22.89 -1.33
CA GLY A 128 29.47 -23.65 -1.78
C GLY A 128 29.26 -24.47 -3.05
N ILE A 129 28.02 -24.68 -3.51
CA ILE A 129 27.69 -25.45 -4.72
C ILE A 129 27.09 -24.57 -5.81
N MET A 130 27.64 -24.66 -7.02
CA MET A 130 27.10 -23.96 -8.19
C MET A 130 25.77 -24.60 -8.62
N LEU A 131 24.69 -23.82 -8.55
CA LEU A 131 23.36 -24.29 -8.94
C LEU A 131 23.12 -24.25 -10.46
N GLY A 132 24.01 -23.62 -11.22
CA GLY A 132 23.80 -23.43 -12.66
C GLY A 132 22.49 -22.69 -12.95
N PRO A 133 21.74 -23.07 -13.99
CA PRO A 133 20.47 -22.43 -14.37
C PRO A 133 19.38 -22.47 -13.29
N ASP A 134 19.40 -23.46 -12.38
CA ASP A 134 18.34 -23.65 -11.38
C ASP A 134 18.15 -22.43 -10.48
N ARG A 135 19.24 -21.68 -10.19
CA ARG A 135 19.18 -20.45 -9.39
C ARG A 135 18.23 -19.39 -9.98
N PHE A 136 18.09 -19.36 -11.31
CA PHE A 136 17.20 -18.40 -11.96
C PHE A 136 15.73 -18.70 -11.68
N ALA A 137 15.36 -19.98 -11.55
CA ALA A 137 14.02 -20.37 -11.13
C ALA A 137 13.74 -19.94 -9.69
N HIS A 138 14.74 -20.03 -8.80
CA HIS A 138 14.62 -19.56 -7.41
C HIS A 138 14.46 -18.04 -7.33
N PHE A 139 15.26 -17.28 -8.09
CA PHE A 139 15.10 -15.82 -8.19
C PHE A 139 13.69 -15.42 -8.64
N GLU A 140 13.20 -16.06 -9.70
CA GLU A 140 11.87 -15.78 -10.26
C GLU A 140 10.75 -16.19 -9.28
N THR A 141 10.88 -17.33 -8.60
CA THR A 141 9.88 -17.83 -7.65
C THR A 141 9.78 -16.91 -6.44
N CYS A 142 10.90 -16.56 -5.81
CA CYS A 142 10.90 -15.64 -4.67
C CYS A 142 10.33 -14.26 -5.07
N ALA A 143 10.75 -13.71 -6.23
CA ALA A 143 10.26 -12.43 -6.73
C ALA A 143 8.74 -12.45 -6.95
N ARG A 144 8.23 -13.47 -7.64
CA ARG A 144 6.79 -13.63 -7.91
C ARG A 144 5.97 -13.70 -6.62
N GLU A 145 6.48 -14.39 -5.60
CA GLU A 145 5.79 -14.50 -4.32
C GLU A 145 5.63 -13.13 -3.63
N VAL A 146 6.69 -12.32 -3.54
CA VAL A 146 6.59 -10.99 -2.93
C VAL A 146 5.75 -10.03 -3.76
N CYS A 147 5.82 -10.12 -5.10
CA CYS A 147 4.96 -9.34 -6.00
C CYS A 147 3.48 -9.60 -5.73
N ARG A 148 3.08 -10.87 -5.58
CA ARG A 148 1.69 -11.24 -5.24
C ARG A 148 1.28 -10.68 -3.90
N LYS A 149 2.10 -10.87 -2.86
CA LYS A 149 1.82 -10.33 -1.52
C LYS A 149 1.67 -8.81 -1.53
N PHE A 150 2.52 -8.11 -2.26
CA PHE A 150 2.47 -6.66 -2.41
C PHE A 150 1.16 -6.20 -3.06
N ARG A 151 0.77 -6.81 -4.18
CA ARG A 151 -0.49 -6.50 -4.86
C ARG A 151 -1.72 -6.72 -3.98
N LEU A 152 -1.75 -7.82 -3.22
CA LEU A 152 -2.86 -8.10 -2.28
C LEU A 152 -2.93 -7.05 -1.16
N LYS A 153 -1.78 -6.64 -0.61
CA LYS A 153 -1.71 -5.60 0.42
C LYS A 153 -2.17 -4.24 -0.10
N ASP A 154 -1.75 -3.88 -1.31
CA ASP A 154 -2.14 -2.64 -1.97
C ASP A 154 -3.66 -2.60 -2.25
N GLU A 155 -4.22 -3.68 -2.81
CA GLU A 155 -5.66 -3.79 -3.06
C GLU A 155 -6.48 -3.64 -1.76
N ILE A 156 -6.03 -4.24 -0.67
CA ILE A 156 -6.71 -4.16 0.63
C ILE A 156 -6.59 -2.77 1.24
N ALA A 157 -5.43 -2.13 1.15
CA ALA A 157 -5.27 -0.75 1.58
C ALA A 157 -6.24 0.17 0.83
N GLY A 158 -6.40 -0.03 -0.48
CA GLY A 158 -7.40 0.66 -1.30
C GLY A 158 -8.83 0.42 -0.80
N LEU A 159 -9.22 -0.83 -0.55
CA LEU A 159 -10.54 -1.18 -0.03
C LEU A 159 -10.79 -0.55 1.36
N ILE A 160 -9.81 -0.57 2.27
CA ILE A 160 -9.92 0.04 3.60
C ILE A 160 -10.08 1.57 3.49
N ALA A 161 -9.37 2.21 2.55
CA ALA A 161 -9.53 3.63 2.29
C ALA A 161 -10.96 3.94 1.79
N THR A 162 -11.50 3.15 0.85
CA THR A 162 -12.89 3.31 0.40
C THR A 162 -13.90 3.12 1.53
N LEU A 163 -13.71 2.10 2.38
CA LEU A 163 -14.55 1.86 3.56
C LEU A 163 -14.53 3.05 4.52
N SER A 164 -13.34 3.58 4.79
CA SER A 164 -13.18 4.74 5.67
C SER A 164 -13.91 5.97 5.13
N THR A 165 -13.85 6.20 3.81
CA THR A 165 -14.61 7.28 3.16
C THR A 165 -16.11 7.02 3.23
N LEU A 166 -16.58 5.80 2.95
CA LEU A 166 -18.00 5.47 3.05
C LEU A 166 -18.54 5.66 4.47
N ASP A 167 -17.80 5.21 5.49
CA ASP A 167 -18.17 5.42 6.89
C ASP A 167 -18.28 6.91 7.24
N ALA A 168 -17.33 7.74 6.79
CA ALA A 168 -17.38 9.18 6.99
C ALA A 168 -18.61 9.79 6.31
N THR A 169 -18.91 9.40 5.07
CA THR A 169 -20.10 9.89 4.36
C THR A 169 -21.40 9.46 5.05
N LEU A 170 -21.46 8.24 5.59
CA LEU A 170 -22.60 7.74 6.35
C LEU A 170 -22.83 8.53 7.63
N ASP A 171 -21.78 8.85 8.37
CA ASP A 171 -21.89 9.65 9.58
C ASP A 171 -22.40 11.08 9.26
N THR A 172 -21.95 11.68 8.16
CA THR A 172 -22.48 12.97 7.67
C THR A 172 -23.95 12.88 7.30
N LEU A 173 -24.33 11.89 6.48
CA LEU A 173 -25.72 11.71 6.02
C LEU A 173 -26.68 11.45 7.18
N ARG A 174 -26.26 10.63 8.15
CA ARG A 174 -27.04 10.35 9.37
C ARG A 174 -27.24 11.61 10.22
N SER A 175 -26.19 12.43 10.36
CA SER A 175 -26.27 13.69 11.11
C SER A 175 -27.24 14.68 10.44
N GLN A 176 -27.19 14.80 9.11
CA GLN A 176 -28.14 15.63 8.34
C GLN A 176 -29.59 15.14 8.50
N LEU A 177 -29.81 13.82 8.47
CA LEU A 177 -31.14 13.23 8.66
C LEU A 177 -31.66 13.50 10.07
N ALA A 178 -30.81 13.38 11.09
CA ALA A 178 -31.17 13.65 12.47
C ALA A 178 -31.56 15.13 12.70
N GLN A 179 -30.83 16.07 12.11
CA GLN A 179 -31.14 17.51 12.17
C GLN A 179 -32.51 17.82 11.56
N LEU A 180 -32.77 17.36 10.33
CA LEU A 180 -34.07 17.56 9.67
C LEU A 180 -35.22 16.90 10.43
N THR A 181 -34.97 15.72 11.03
CA THR A 181 -35.97 15.03 11.84
C THR A 181 -36.31 15.85 13.09
N ALA A 182 -35.30 16.40 13.78
CA ALA A 182 -35.50 17.23 14.96
C ALA A 182 -36.26 18.53 14.64
N GLU A 183 -35.99 19.17 13.50
CA GLU A 183 -36.68 20.38 13.03
C GLU A 183 -38.16 20.13 12.68
N SER A 184 -38.49 18.93 12.20
CA SER A 184 -39.87 18.56 11.83
C SER A 184 -40.80 18.21 13.01
N THR A 185 -40.30 18.20 14.25
CA THR A 185 -41.08 17.81 15.45
C THR A 185 -41.83 19.01 16.05
N PRO A 186 -43.16 18.98 16.24
CA PRO A 186 -43.93 20.10 16.79
C PRO A 186 -43.54 20.49 18.23
N LEU A 187 -43.71 21.77 18.57
CA LEU A 187 -43.29 22.40 19.84
C LEU A 187 -43.94 21.78 21.10
N GLU A 188 -45.09 21.11 21.00
CA GLU A 188 -45.85 20.60 22.16
C GLU A 188 -45.31 19.30 22.76
N SER A 189 -44.37 18.59 22.12
CA SER A 189 -43.73 17.39 22.67
C SER A 189 -42.32 17.62 23.22
N ARG A 190 -41.87 18.87 23.36
CA ARG A 190 -40.59 19.22 24.02
C ARG A 190 -40.71 19.16 25.54
N MET A 191 -40.88 17.96 26.11
CA MET A 191 -40.51 17.76 27.51
C MET A 191 -38.98 17.75 27.63
N PRO A 192 -38.38 18.45 28.61
CA PRO A 192 -36.95 18.37 28.86
C PRO A 192 -36.67 17.03 29.52
N THR A 193 -36.50 15.97 28.73
CA THR A 193 -35.73 14.83 29.20
C THR A 193 -34.28 15.25 29.13
N GLU A 194 -33.68 15.45 30.31
CA GLU A 194 -32.24 15.61 30.51
C GLU A 194 -31.51 14.44 29.85
N THR A 195 -31.28 14.55 28.55
CA THR A 195 -30.44 13.62 27.84
C THR A 195 -29.04 14.10 28.14
N LYS A 196 -28.40 13.48 29.14
CA LYS A 196 -26.97 13.58 29.37
C LYS A 196 -26.29 13.56 28.01
N ALA A 197 -25.78 14.69 27.57
CA ALA A 197 -24.94 14.81 26.41
C ALA A 197 -23.62 14.11 26.76
N SER A 198 -23.63 12.78 26.83
CA SER A 198 -22.40 12.03 26.69
C SER A 198 -21.99 12.27 25.25
N SER A 199 -21.02 13.15 25.07
CA SER A 199 -20.18 13.22 23.88
C SER A 199 -19.42 11.89 23.75
N SER A 200 -20.14 10.80 23.47
CA SER A 200 -19.52 9.57 23.00
C SER A 200 -19.03 9.89 21.60
N GLN A 201 -17.79 10.38 21.50
CA GLN A 201 -17.07 10.40 20.23
C GLN A 201 -17.21 9.00 19.65
N LYS A 202 -18.03 8.85 18.60
CA LYS A 202 -18.24 7.55 17.96
C LYS A 202 -16.88 7.04 17.53
N LYS A 203 -16.41 5.97 18.18
CA LYS A 203 -15.11 5.36 17.90
C LYS A 203 -15.02 5.06 16.41
N LYS A 204 -14.00 5.61 15.74
CA LYS A 204 -13.73 5.34 14.33
C LYS A 204 -13.63 3.83 14.14
N ARG A 205 -14.24 3.30 13.07
CA ARG A 205 -14.26 1.86 12.83
C ARG A 205 -12.83 1.39 12.55
N ASP A 206 -12.49 0.25 13.11
CA ASP A 206 -11.15 -0.34 13.03
C ASP A 206 -11.14 -1.44 11.96
N TYR A 207 -10.21 -1.32 11.01
CA TYR A 207 -10.04 -2.27 9.91
C TYR A 207 -8.71 -3.03 9.99
N SER A 208 -8.00 -2.96 11.13
CA SER A 208 -6.70 -3.59 11.32
C SER A 208 -6.73 -5.11 11.04
N GLU A 209 -7.79 -5.81 11.46
CA GLU A 209 -7.97 -7.24 11.17
C GLU A 209 -8.07 -7.57 9.67
N LEU A 210 -8.63 -6.67 8.86
CA LEU A 210 -8.69 -6.86 7.39
C LEU A 210 -7.30 -6.70 6.77
N GLN A 211 -6.51 -5.77 7.29
CA GLN A 211 -5.14 -5.53 6.85
C GLN A 211 -4.23 -6.73 7.17
N GLU A 212 -4.45 -7.39 8.32
CA GLU A 212 -3.67 -8.57 8.72
C GLU A 212 -4.10 -9.85 7.98
N SER A 213 -5.41 -10.10 7.88
CA SER A 213 -5.94 -11.35 7.30
C SER A 213 -5.77 -11.45 5.78
N LEU A 214 -5.54 -10.32 5.12
CA LEU A 214 -5.52 -10.20 3.66
C LEU A 214 -6.78 -10.75 2.95
N ASP A 215 -7.95 -10.74 3.61
CA ASP A 215 -9.21 -11.25 3.05
C ASP A 215 -9.90 -10.20 2.16
N ILE A 216 -9.50 -10.19 0.88
CA ILE A 216 -10.08 -9.33 -0.15
C ILE A 216 -11.59 -9.57 -0.31
N SER A 217 -12.04 -10.82 -0.21
CA SER A 217 -13.45 -11.16 -0.41
C SER A 217 -14.32 -10.60 0.70
N LYS A 218 -13.86 -10.64 1.96
CA LYS A 218 -14.52 -9.98 3.09
C LYS A 218 -14.51 -8.47 2.94
N ALA A 219 -13.36 -7.87 2.56
CA ALA A 219 -13.26 -6.43 2.34
C ALA A 219 -14.24 -5.93 1.25
N LYS A 220 -14.31 -6.60 0.09
CA LYS A 220 -15.26 -6.28 -0.99
C LYS A 220 -16.73 -6.40 -0.55
N ARG A 221 -17.08 -7.44 0.21
CA ARG A 221 -18.41 -7.60 0.80
C ARG A 221 -18.78 -6.45 1.73
N LEU A 222 -17.83 -6.00 2.56
CA LEU A 222 -18.03 -4.85 3.44
C LEU A 222 -18.21 -3.54 2.67
N VAL A 223 -17.43 -3.31 1.61
CA VAL A 223 -17.61 -2.12 0.75
C VAL A 223 -19.01 -2.09 0.18
N THR A 224 -19.45 -3.21 -0.41
CA THR A 224 -20.81 -3.32 -0.99
C THR A 224 -21.89 -3.08 0.07
N ALA A 225 -21.73 -3.61 1.28
CA ALA A 225 -22.66 -3.37 2.38
C ALA A 225 -22.74 -1.87 2.75
N ARG A 226 -21.60 -1.17 2.81
CA ARG A 226 -21.54 0.26 3.12
C ARG A 226 -22.09 1.15 2.01
N GLU A 227 -21.89 0.78 0.76
CA GLU A 227 -22.50 1.46 -0.39
C GLU A 227 -24.03 1.37 -0.34
N ASN A 228 -24.54 0.16 -0.08
CA ASN A 228 -25.99 -0.08 0.06
C ASN A 228 -26.58 0.70 1.25
N GLU A 229 -25.91 0.68 2.40
CA GLU A 229 -26.32 1.47 3.57
C GLU A 229 -26.34 2.97 3.25
N SER A 230 -25.32 3.46 2.55
CA SER A 230 -25.24 4.87 2.12
C SER A 230 -26.40 5.24 1.20
N LYS A 231 -26.76 4.35 0.26
CA LYS A 231 -27.90 4.54 -0.64
C LYS A 231 -29.21 4.62 0.13
N VAL A 232 -29.44 3.73 1.10
CA VAL A 232 -30.64 3.73 1.94
C VAL A 232 -30.77 5.04 2.72
N VAL A 233 -29.70 5.49 3.38
CA VAL A 233 -29.73 6.74 4.17
C VAL A 233 -29.94 7.97 3.27
N ARG A 234 -29.28 8.02 2.09
CA ARG A 234 -29.53 9.10 1.11
C ARG A 234 -30.99 9.16 0.68
N ASN A 235 -31.60 8.02 0.36
CA ASN A 235 -33.01 7.95 -0.04
C ASN A 235 -33.94 8.44 1.08
N ALA A 236 -33.65 8.05 2.33
CA ALA A 236 -34.42 8.52 3.49
C ALA A 236 -34.29 10.04 3.70
N LEU A 237 -33.08 10.59 3.53
CA LEU A 237 -32.81 12.02 3.60
C LEU A 237 -33.57 12.79 2.51
N GLN A 238 -33.55 12.31 1.27
CA GLN A 238 -34.25 12.93 0.15
C GLN A 238 -35.77 12.92 0.36
N LYS A 239 -36.32 11.80 0.82
CA LYS A 239 -37.75 11.69 1.16
C LYS A 239 -38.14 12.69 2.26
N LYS A 240 -37.31 12.84 3.29
CA LYS A 240 -37.56 13.82 4.37
C LYS A 240 -37.48 15.27 3.89
N ARG A 241 -36.51 15.61 3.04
CA ARG A 241 -36.42 16.95 2.43
C ARG A 241 -37.65 17.27 1.58
N GLY A 242 -38.14 16.30 0.81
CA GLY A 242 -39.36 16.47 0.00
C GLY A 242 -40.66 16.57 0.82
N GLN A 243 -40.66 16.15 2.09
CA GLN A 243 -41.82 16.33 3.00
C GLN A 243 -41.78 17.66 3.75
N ALA A 244 -40.62 18.33 3.79
CA ALA A 244 -40.40 19.60 4.47
C ALA A 244 -40.50 20.82 3.53
N ALA A 245 -40.58 20.58 2.22
CA ALA A 245 -40.83 21.58 1.17
C ALA A 245 -42.31 21.61 0.81
#